data_AF-A0AAW9Q2L8-F1
#
_entry.id   AF-A0AAW9Q2L8-F1
#
_cell.length_a   1.000
_cell.length_b   1.000
_cell.length_c   1.000
_cell.angle_alpha   90.00
_cell.angle_beta   90.00
_cell.angle_gamma   90.00
#
_symmetry.space_group_name_H-M   'P 1'
#
loop_
_entity.id
_entity.type
_entity.pdbx_description
1 polymer ?
#
loop_
_entity_poly.entity_id
_entity_poly.type
_entity_poly.pdbx_seq_one_letter_code
_entity_poly.pdbx_strand_id
1 'polypeptide(L)'
;MKSDLAQAKKAGQSPLRKRNNRWSLWIRLLIYPPMAVIVAALILPSFLCKANKAHQSGARAYVGALNKGQQAYFTENRKFGSNIDVLGVGLKTDAEDYIFSTRVATVKSAKEQSALNYGISKKADYRSYVGAVFLSQVTASSDVTTLAILCEANAPGDTKPPDPIVKNGIPTCGANTQPVGQ
;
A
#
# COMPACT_ATOMS: atom_id res chain seq x y z
N MET A 1 6.38 -66.48 -13.18
CA MET A 1 7.20 -66.42 -14.40
C MET A 1 6.26 -66.45 -15.59
N LYS A 2 6.07 -65.30 -16.28
CA LYS A 2 5.48 -65.14 -17.63
C LYS A 2 4.04 -65.70 -17.76
N SER A 3 3.02 -65.01 -18.25
CA SER A 3 2.96 -63.93 -19.22
C SER A 3 1.47 -63.80 -19.52
N ASP A 4 0.83 -62.70 -19.16
CA ASP A 4 -0.41 -62.26 -19.84
C ASP A 4 -0.58 -60.73 -19.71
N LEU A 5 0.57 -60.04 -19.65
CA LEU A 5 0.67 -58.59 -19.75
C LEU A 5 0.84 -58.19 -21.22
N ALA A 6 -0.09 -58.61 -22.09
CA ALA A 6 0.04 -58.35 -23.54
C ALA A 6 -1.28 -58.10 -24.31
N GLN A 7 -2.42 -57.93 -23.65
CA GLN A 7 -3.70 -57.70 -24.37
C GLN A 7 -4.55 -56.50 -23.90
N ALA A 8 -3.94 -55.48 -23.29
CA ALA A 8 -4.65 -54.23 -22.96
C ALA A 8 -4.07 -52.98 -23.65
N LYS A 9 -3.50 -53.11 -24.85
CA LYS A 9 -2.85 -52.00 -25.58
C LYS A 9 -3.39 -51.74 -26.99
N LYS A 10 -4.69 -51.92 -27.22
CA LYS A 10 -5.34 -51.48 -28.48
C LYS A 10 -6.79 -51.05 -28.27
N ALA A 11 -7.01 -49.95 -27.56
CA ALA A 11 -8.27 -49.22 -27.65
C ALA A 11 -7.96 -47.72 -27.71
N GLY A 12 -8.12 -47.15 -28.91
CA GLY A 12 -8.43 -45.73 -29.06
C GLY A 12 -7.29 -44.72 -29.01
N GLN A 13 -6.16 -44.94 -29.70
CA GLN A 13 -5.42 -43.79 -30.24
C GLN A 13 -5.90 -43.53 -31.67
N SER A 14 -6.96 -42.73 -31.77
CA SER A 14 -7.36 -42.10 -33.02
C SER A 14 -6.19 -41.22 -33.50
N PRO A 15 -5.69 -41.38 -34.74
CA PRO A 15 -4.67 -40.48 -35.25
C PRO A 15 -5.32 -39.10 -35.36
N LEU A 16 -4.83 -38.12 -34.58
CA LEU A 16 -5.16 -36.71 -34.76
C LEU A 16 -4.65 -36.29 -36.14
N ARG A 17 -5.51 -36.51 -37.16
CA ARG A 17 -5.28 -36.11 -38.54
C ARG A 17 -5.19 -34.59 -38.57
N LYS A 18 -3.96 -34.08 -38.54
CA LYS A 18 -3.60 -32.66 -38.58
C LYS A 18 -3.90 -32.11 -39.98
N ARG A 19 -5.19 -31.93 -40.28
CA ARG A 19 -5.66 -31.31 -41.52
C ARG A 19 -5.33 -29.82 -41.39
N ASN A 20 -4.34 -29.35 -42.16
CA ASN A 20 -3.95 -27.93 -42.20
C ASN A 20 -5.05 -27.14 -42.92
N ASN A 21 -6.18 -26.93 -42.25
CA ASN A 21 -7.30 -26.20 -42.82
C ASN A 21 -6.94 -24.72 -42.78
N ARG A 22 -6.32 -24.22 -43.85
CA ARG A 22 -5.95 -22.81 -44.02
C ARG A 22 -7.13 -21.88 -43.69
N TRP A 23 -8.35 -22.26 -44.08
CA TRP A 23 -9.60 -21.57 -43.74
C TRP A 23 -9.92 -21.52 -42.23
N SER A 24 -9.54 -22.55 -41.46
CA SER A 24 -9.71 -22.55 -40.00
C SER A 24 -8.74 -21.60 -39.28
N LEU A 25 -7.59 -21.27 -39.90
CA LEU A 25 -6.70 -20.22 -39.39
C LEU A 25 -7.29 -18.82 -39.65
N TRP A 26 -7.89 -18.59 -40.82
CA TRP A 26 -8.59 -17.34 -41.13
C TRP A 26 -9.77 -17.07 -40.18
N ILE A 27 -10.55 -18.10 -39.85
CA ILE A 27 -11.66 -17.98 -38.89
C ILE A 27 -11.17 -17.62 -37.49
N ARG A 28 -10.06 -18.22 -37.04
CA ARG A 28 -9.46 -17.89 -35.75
C ARG A 28 -9.00 -16.43 -35.71
N LEU A 29 -8.40 -15.93 -36.79
CA LEU A 29 -8.01 -14.53 -36.93
C LEU A 29 -9.19 -13.56 -37.04
N LEU A 30 -10.36 -14.02 -37.48
CA LEU A 30 -11.55 -13.17 -37.59
C LEU A 30 -12.33 -13.08 -36.28
N ILE A 31 -12.43 -14.19 -35.52
CA ILE A 31 -13.29 -14.28 -34.33
C ILE A 31 -12.56 -13.87 -33.05
N TYR A 32 -11.29 -14.25 -32.89
CA TYR A 32 -10.57 -14.01 -31.63
C TYR A 32 -10.25 -12.54 -31.36
N PRO A 33 -9.76 -11.74 -32.33
CA PRO A 33 -9.46 -10.33 -32.10
C PRO A 33 -10.68 -9.49 -31.65
N PRO A 34 -11.86 -9.54 -32.30
CA PRO A 34 -13.00 -8.75 -31.84
C PRO A 34 -13.51 -9.22 -30.46
N MET A 35 -13.50 -10.53 -30.19
CA MET A 35 -13.84 -11.04 -28.86
C MET A 35 -12.86 -10.54 -27.79
N ALA A 36 -11.56 -10.52 -28.06
CA ALA A 36 -10.56 -10.00 -27.14
C ALA A 36 -10.75 -8.49 -26.87
N VAL A 37 -11.11 -7.70 -27.91
CA VAL A 37 -11.38 -6.26 -27.76
C VAL A 37 -12.59 -6.02 -26.86
N ILE A 38 -13.68 -6.77 -27.03
CA ILE A 38 -14.90 -6.64 -26.20
C ILE A 38 -14.58 -7.00 -24.74
N VAL A 39 -13.91 -8.12 -24.51
CA VAL A 39 -13.52 -8.55 -23.16
C VAL A 39 -12.60 -7.53 -22.50
N ALA A 40 -11.61 -7.00 -23.24
CA ALA A 40 -10.72 -5.97 -22.73
C ALA A 40 -11.50 -4.69 -22.36
N ALA A 41 -12.40 -4.22 -23.23
CA ALA A 41 -13.18 -3.00 -23.00
C ALA A 41 -14.05 -3.05 -21.73
N LEU A 42 -14.56 -4.23 -21.36
CA LEU A 42 -15.38 -4.39 -20.15
C LEU A 42 -14.54 -4.33 -18.87
N ILE A 43 -13.32 -4.87 -18.88
CA ILE A 43 -12.54 -5.03 -17.65
C ILE A 43 -11.51 -3.90 -17.47
N LEU A 44 -10.99 -3.31 -18.56
CA LEU A 44 -10.02 -2.20 -18.55
C LEU A 44 -10.41 -1.03 -17.62
N PRO A 45 -11.66 -0.52 -17.64
CA PRO A 45 -12.06 0.58 -16.75
C PRO A 45 -11.87 0.22 -15.27
N SER A 46 -12.23 -1.02 -14.90
CA SER A 46 -12.11 -1.51 -13.53
C SER A 46 -10.66 -1.76 -13.11
N PHE A 47 -9.79 -2.20 -14.04
CA PHE A 47 -8.37 -2.41 -13.77
C PHE A 47 -7.64 -1.10 -13.48
N LEU A 48 -7.91 -0.03 -14.23
CA LEU A 48 -7.30 1.28 -14.00
C LEU A 48 -7.74 1.89 -12.66
N CYS A 49 -9.04 1.79 -12.33
CA CYS A 49 -9.53 2.21 -11.02
C CYS A 49 -8.92 1.39 -9.87
N LYS A 50 -8.70 0.08 -10.07
CA LYS A 50 -8.00 -0.78 -9.09
C LYS A 50 -6.54 -0.40 -8.93
N ALA A 51 -5.83 -0.03 -9.99
CA ALA A 51 -4.44 0.41 -9.93
C ALA A 51 -4.31 1.68 -9.08
N ASN A 52 -5.10 2.73 -9.36
CA ASN A 52 -5.06 3.97 -8.58
C ASN A 52 -5.35 3.73 -7.09
N LYS A 53 -6.32 2.87 -6.78
CA LYS A 53 -6.63 2.48 -5.39
C LYS A 53 -5.48 1.70 -4.75
N ALA A 54 -4.78 0.86 -5.51
CA ALA A 54 -3.61 0.12 -5.03
C ALA A 54 -2.46 1.09 -4.66
N HIS A 55 -2.17 2.09 -5.50
CA HIS A 55 -1.15 3.11 -5.20
C HIS A 55 -1.46 3.88 -3.91
N GLN A 56 -2.70 4.34 -3.74
CA GLN A 56 -3.12 5.04 -2.51
C GLN A 56 -3.08 4.12 -1.28
N SER A 57 -3.50 2.85 -1.43
CA SER A 57 -3.39 1.87 -0.34
C SER A 57 -1.94 1.56 0.03
N GLY A 58 -1.02 1.57 -0.94
CA GLY A 58 0.41 1.43 -0.75
C GLY A 58 0.98 2.61 0.04
N ALA A 59 0.62 3.84 -0.32
CA ALA A 59 1.04 5.03 0.42
C ALA A 59 0.52 5.05 1.86
N ARG A 60 -0.73 4.67 2.07
CA ARG A 60 -1.29 4.50 3.43
C ARG A 60 -0.50 3.47 4.24
N ALA A 61 -0.25 2.29 3.67
CA ALA A 61 0.54 1.25 4.32
C ALA A 61 1.98 1.70 4.62
N TYR A 62 2.57 2.48 3.72
CA TYR A 62 3.90 3.04 3.87
C TYR A 62 3.98 3.99 5.08
N VAL A 63 3.06 4.97 5.19
CA VAL A 63 3.03 5.88 6.34
C VAL A 63 2.73 5.12 7.63
N GLY A 64 1.88 4.08 7.57
CA GLY A 64 1.67 3.15 8.69
C GLY A 64 2.95 2.42 9.12
N ALA A 65 3.77 1.96 8.18
CA ALA A 65 5.07 1.35 8.46
C ALA A 65 6.05 2.35 9.08
N LEU A 66 6.07 3.61 8.63
CA LEU A 66 6.85 4.67 9.28
C LEU A 66 6.42 4.90 10.73
N ASN A 67 5.11 4.92 11.02
CA ASN A 67 4.60 5.02 12.40
C ASN A 67 5.06 3.83 13.26
N LYS A 68 5.04 2.61 12.73
CA LYS A 68 5.54 1.42 13.44
C LYS A 68 7.05 1.49 13.66
N GLY A 69 7.81 1.92 12.65
CA GLY A 69 9.26 2.14 12.73
C GLY A 69 9.62 3.19 13.78
N GLN A 70 8.89 4.31 13.85
CA GLN A 70 9.09 5.33 14.87
C GLN A 70 8.81 4.82 16.29
N GLN A 71 7.78 3.99 16.48
CA GLN A 71 7.49 3.36 17.77
C GLN A 71 8.62 2.40 18.19
N ALA A 72 9.04 1.51 17.29
CA ALA A 72 10.15 0.58 17.55
C ALA A 72 11.46 1.34 17.88
N TYR A 73 11.80 2.33 17.06
CA TYR A 73 12.99 3.15 17.26
C TYR A 73 12.95 3.91 18.60
N PHE A 74 11.77 4.41 19.01
CA PHE A 74 11.61 5.05 20.32
C PHE A 74 11.75 4.05 21.48
N THR A 75 11.24 2.83 21.35
CA THR A 75 11.42 1.78 22.37
C THR A 75 12.90 1.48 22.61
N GLU A 76 13.70 1.46 21.55
CA GLU A 76 15.14 1.16 21.62
C GLU A 76 15.99 2.36 22.07
N ASN A 77 15.69 3.56 21.56
CA ASN A 77 16.57 4.73 21.68
C ASN A 77 16.04 5.83 22.60
N ARG A 78 14.79 5.70 23.08
CA ARG A 78 14.07 6.71 23.88
C ARG A 78 13.99 8.10 23.21
N LYS A 79 14.08 8.14 21.89
CA LYS A 79 13.96 9.33 21.03
C LYS A 79 13.35 8.94 19.69
N PHE A 80 12.70 9.87 19.02
CA PHE A 80 12.21 9.64 17.66
C PHE A 80 13.32 9.76 16.62
N GLY A 81 13.18 9.03 15.51
CA GLY A 81 14.08 9.12 14.37
C GLY A 81 13.81 10.39 13.58
N SER A 82 14.87 11.12 13.21
CA SER A 82 14.74 12.35 12.43
C SER A 82 14.62 12.11 10.91
N ASN A 83 15.05 10.94 10.45
CA ASN A 83 15.11 10.55 9.04
C ASN A 83 14.50 9.15 8.83
N ILE A 84 14.10 8.81 7.61
CA ILE A 84 13.49 7.50 7.32
C ILE A 84 14.54 6.37 7.41
N ASP A 85 15.79 6.64 7.01
CA ASP A 85 16.87 5.64 7.00
C ASP A 85 17.19 5.09 8.40
N VAL A 86 17.11 5.94 9.44
CA VAL A 86 17.40 5.52 10.82
C VAL A 86 16.31 4.63 11.41
N LEU A 87 15.12 4.57 10.79
CA LEU A 87 14.03 3.72 11.25
C LEU A 87 14.21 2.26 10.84
N GLY A 88 15.18 1.95 9.96
CA GLY A 88 15.47 0.58 9.54
C GLY A 88 14.34 -0.11 8.76
N VAL A 89 13.34 0.65 8.28
CA VAL A 89 12.17 0.10 7.59
C VAL A 89 12.45 -0.31 6.14
N GLY A 90 13.59 0.08 5.57
CA GLY A 90 14.01 -0.30 4.21
C GLY A 90 13.16 0.33 3.10
N LEU A 91 12.59 1.51 3.35
CA LEU A 91 11.65 2.14 2.44
C LEU A 91 12.24 3.41 1.79
N LYS A 92 11.90 3.66 0.51
CA LYS A 92 12.42 4.79 -0.29
C LYS A 92 11.65 6.09 -0.04
N THR A 93 12.37 7.16 0.32
CA THR A 93 11.78 8.50 0.52
C THR A 93 11.10 9.08 -0.72
N ASP A 94 11.57 8.70 -1.91
CA ASP A 94 10.97 9.12 -3.17
C ASP A 94 10.40 7.90 -3.93
N ALA A 95 9.08 7.88 -4.10
CA ALA A 95 8.36 6.89 -4.88
C ALA A 95 7.77 7.54 -6.13
N GLU A 96 7.29 6.73 -7.07
CA GLU A 96 6.75 7.22 -8.35
C GLU A 96 5.62 8.25 -8.15
N ASP A 97 4.71 7.98 -7.21
CA ASP A 97 3.49 8.79 -6.99
C ASP A 97 3.49 9.59 -5.69
N TYR A 98 4.47 9.37 -4.82
CA TYR A 98 4.47 9.94 -3.47
C TYR A 98 5.88 10.34 -3.04
N ILE A 99 5.96 11.44 -2.28
CA ILE A 99 7.15 11.85 -1.54
C ILE A 99 6.90 11.55 -0.07
N PHE A 100 7.74 10.68 0.50
CA PHE A 100 7.70 10.33 1.89
C PHE A 100 8.74 11.11 2.69
N SER A 101 8.31 11.66 3.81
CA SER A 101 9.21 12.37 4.72
C SER A 101 8.84 12.07 6.16
N THR A 102 9.82 12.18 7.04
CA THR A 102 9.61 12.14 8.49
C THR A 102 10.25 13.37 9.12
N ARG A 103 9.70 13.81 10.24
CA ARG A 103 10.29 14.85 11.06
C ARG A 103 9.88 14.66 12.52
N VAL A 104 10.71 15.17 13.42
CA VAL A 104 10.35 15.25 14.84
C VAL A 104 9.80 16.65 15.11
N ALA A 105 8.61 16.74 15.70
CA ALA A 105 8.06 17.97 16.23
C ALA A 105 8.27 18.02 17.75
N THR A 106 8.61 19.20 18.25
CA THR A 106 8.73 19.48 19.69
C THR A 106 7.99 20.77 19.96
N VAL A 107 6.96 20.73 20.82
CA VAL A 107 6.06 21.87 21.02
C VAL A 107 6.47 22.74 22.20
N LYS A 108 6.83 22.14 23.35
CA LYS A 108 7.25 22.88 24.56
C LYS A 108 8.31 22.19 25.41
N SER A 109 8.39 20.86 25.38
CA SER A 109 9.37 20.08 26.15
C SER A 109 9.71 18.75 25.47
N ALA A 110 10.79 18.10 25.91
CA ALA A 110 11.16 16.76 25.45
C ALA A 110 10.06 15.70 25.71
N LYS A 111 9.14 15.96 26.65
CA LYS A 111 8.00 15.08 26.93
C LYS A 111 6.81 15.29 25.98
N GLU A 112 6.82 16.36 25.19
CA GLU A 112 5.81 16.69 24.17
C GLU A 112 6.36 16.51 22.75
N GLN A 113 7.30 15.57 22.59
CA GLN A 113 7.82 15.21 21.28
C GLN A 113 6.83 14.34 20.52
N SER A 114 6.80 14.52 19.21
CA SER A 114 6.10 13.62 18.29
C SER A 114 6.91 13.38 17.03
N ALA A 115 6.79 12.18 16.47
CA ALA A 115 7.24 11.92 15.11
C ALA A 115 6.08 12.16 14.15
N LEU A 116 6.34 12.88 13.07
CA LEU A 116 5.39 13.16 12.01
C LEU A 116 5.90 12.54 10.72
N ASN A 117 5.08 11.70 10.11
CA ASN A 117 5.37 10.94 8.91
C ASN A 117 4.41 11.38 7.82
N TYR A 118 4.90 11.76 6.64
CA TYR A 118 4.05 12.22 5.54
C TYR A 118 4.22 11.31 4.33
N GLY A 119 3.14 11.13 3.59
CA GLY A 119 3.14 10.65 2.21
C GLY A 119 2.41 11.69 1.36
N ILE A 120 3.15 12.59 0.73
CA ILE A 120 2.60 13.66 -0.09
C ILE A 120 2.45 13.17 -1.52
N SER A 121 1.23 13.26 -2.05
CA SER A 121 0.95 12.85 -3.42
C SER A 121 1.65 13.75 -4.43
N LYS A 122 2.17 13.14 -5.50
CA LYS A 122 2.65 13.84 -6.70
C LYS A 122 1.56 13.97 -7.78
N LYS A 123 0.42 13.30 -7.59
CA LYS A 123 -0.69 13.23 -8.54
C LYS A 123 -1.91 13.97 -7.99
N ALA A 124 -2.56 14.76 -8.85
CA ALA A 124 -3.74 15.54 -8.48
C ALA A 124 -4.93 14.68 -8.02
N ASP A 125 -5.03 13.45 -8.53
CA ASP A 125 -6.14 12.52 -8.21
C ASP A 125 -5.91 11.68 -6.95
N TYR A 126 -4.73 11.79 -6.34
CA TYR A 126 -4.31 10.96 -5.22
C TYR A 126 -4.32 11.78 -3.93
N ARG A 127 -4.76 11.15 -2.84
CA ARG A 127 -4.81 11.80 -1.53
C ARG A 127 -3.46 11.71 -0.83
N SER A 128 -3.12 12.78 -0.12
CA SER A 128 -1.95 12.84 0.74
C SER A 128 -2.26 12.29 2.13
N TYR A 129 -1.26 11.74 2.79
CA TYR A 129 -1.36 11.08 4.09
C TYR A 129 -0.43 11.72 5.11
N VAL A 130 -0.87 11.79 6.37
CA VAL A 130 -0.03 12.17 7.50
C VAL A 130 -0.25 11.20 8.66
N GLY A 131 0.84 10.61 9.14
CA GLY A 131 0.89 9.83 10.37
C GLY A 131 1.62 10.60 11.45
N ALA A 132 1.24 10.35 12.70
CA ALA A 132 1.95 10.90 13.84
C ALA A 132 2.10 9.84 14.93
N VAL A 133 3.21 9.90 15.66
CA VAL A 133 3.44 9.12 16.88
C VAL A 133 3.69 10.11 18.02
N PHE A 134 2.86 10.03 19.05
CA PHE A 134 2.91 10.88 20.22
C PHE A 134 3.35 10.09 21.44
N LEU A 135 3.95 10.78 22.41
CA LEU A 135 4.20 10.23 23.73
C LEU A 135 2.93 10.32 24.60
N SER A 136 2.62 9.25 25.31
CA SER A 136 1.54 9.18 26.29
C SER A 136 2.07 8.62 27.59
N GLN A 137 1.81 9.31 28.70
CA GLN A 137 2.19 8.83 30.03
C GLN A 137 1.12 7.88 30.55
N VAL A 138 1.54 6.76 31.10
CA VAL A 138 0.63 5.82 31.77
C VAL A 138 0.29 6.39 33.13
N THR A 139 -0.99 6.66 33.42
CA THR A 139 -1.41 7.34 34.67
C THR A 139 -0.99 6.62 35.96
N ALA A 140 -0.64 5.34 35.88
CA ALA A 140 -0.22 4.50 37.00
C ALA A 140 1.31 4.27 37.11
N SER A 141 2.12 4.74 36.16
CA SER A 141 3.58 4.59 36.15
C SER A 141 4.27 5.82 35.56
N SER A 142 5.53 6.07 35.88
CA SER A 142 6.33 7.08 35.16
C SER A 142 6.73 6.63 33.75
N ASP A 143 6.19 5.50 33.29
CA ASP A 143 6.45 4.94 31.96
C ASP A 143 5.78 5.74 30.85
N VAL A 144 6.59 6.03 29.84
CA VAL A 144 6.16 6.69 28.60
C VAL A 144 5.87 5.62 27.56
N THR A 145 4.65 5.64 27.05
CA THR A 145 4.19 4.82 25.92
C THR A 145 4.03 5.69 24.68
N THR A 146 3.87 5.06 23.53
CA THR A 146 3.65 5.74 22.25
C THR A 146 2.25 5.47 21.73
N LEU A 147 1.58 6.51 21.23
CA LEU A 147 0.29 6.42 20.54
C LEU A 147 0.46 6.90 19.12
N ALA A 148 0.00 6.12 18.15
CA ALA A 148 0.07 6.47 16.74
C ALA A 148 -1.30 6.82 16.16
N ILE A 149 -1.32 7.74 15.18
CA ILE A 149 -2.48 8.04 14.34
C ILE A 149 -2.06 8.11 12.88
N LEU A 150 -2.98 7.77 11.99
CA LEU A 150 -2.84 7.94 10.56
C LEU A 150 -4.07 8.67 10.02
N CYS A 151 -3.82 9.72 9.26
CA CYS A 151 -4.82 10.62 8.72
C CYS A 151 -4.65 10.72 7.20
N GLU A 152 -5.78 10.80 6.50
CA GLU A 152 -5.86 11.00 5.07
C GLU A 152 -6.45 12.39 4.79
N ALA A 153 -5.95 13.09 3.78
CA ALA A 153 -6.53 14.34 3.30
C ALA A 153 -7.93 14.11 2.71
N ASN A 154 -8.89 14.98 3.05
CA ASN A 154 -10.26 14.87 2.56
C ASN A 154 -10.37 15.14 1.05
N ALA A 155 -9.46 15.97 0.52
CA ALA A 155 -9.34 16.27 -0.90
C ALA A 155 -8.06 15.64 -1.48
N PRO A 156 -8.09 15.17 -2.74
CA PRO A 156 -6.89 14.73 -3.43
C PRO A 156 -6.03 15.94 -3.81
N GLY A 157 -4.74 15.69 -4.07
CA GLY A 157 -3.76 16.71 -4.42
C GLY A 157 -2.45 16.58 -3.65
N ASP A 158 -1.54 17.49 -3.96
CA ASP A 158 -0.17 17.59 -3.45
C ASP A 158 -0.02 18.46 -2.19
N THR A 159 -1.15 18.99 -1.68
CA THR A 159 -1.13 19.80 -0.47
C THR A 159 -0.69 18.98 0.73
N LYS A 160 0.34 19.46 1.43
CA LYS A 160 0.80 18.87 2.69
C LYS A 160 -0.32 18.90 3.73
N PRO A 161 -0.78 17.74 4.23
CA PRO A 161 -1.79 17.71 5.28
C PRO A 161 -1.27 18.37 6.57
N PRO A 162 -2.13 19.06 7.33
CA PRO A 162 -1.76 19.63 8.61
C PRO A 162 -1.41 18.54 9.62
N ASP A 163 -0.57 18.91 10.59
CA ASP A 163 -0.13 18.00 11.63
C ASP A 163 -1.31 17.48 12.46
N PRO A 164 -1.35 16.17 12.77
CA PRO A 164 -2.21 15.65 13.82
C PRO A 164 -1.86 16.31 15.16
N ILE A 165 -2.86 16.40 16.03
CA ILE A 165 -2.76 17.03 17.35
C ILE A 165 -3.26 16.07 18.42
N VAL A 166 -2.86 16.28 19.67
CA VAL A 166 -3.43 15.54 20.81
C VAL A 166 -4.52 16.40 21.44
N LYS A 167 -5.76 15.89 21.48
CA LYS A 167 -6.89 16.49 22.19
C LYS A 167 -7.28 15.59 23.35
N ASN A 168 -7.22 16.08 24.58
CA ASN A 168 -7.57 15.34 25.79
C ASN A 168 -6.82 13.99 25.91
N GLY A 169 -5.53 13.95 25.54
CA GLY A 169 -4.72 12.73 25.56
C GLY A 169 -4.97 11.77 24.39
N ILE A 170 -5.84 12.12 23.44
CA ILE A 170 -6.18 11.29 22.28
C ILE A 170 -5.61 11.93 21.01
N PRO A 171 -4.77 11.21 20.23
CA PRO A 171 -4.36 11.64 18.90
C PRO A 171 -5.57 11.91 18.00
N THR A 172 -5.60 13.06 17.34
CA THR A 172 -6.69 13.51 16.49
C THR A 172 -6.13 14.12 15.21
N CYS A 173 -6.78 13.84 14.08
CA CYS A 173 -6.39 14.40 12.78
C CYS A 173 -6.60 15.92 12.73
N GLY A 174 -5.74 16.60 11.97
CA GLY A 174 -5.82 18.03 11.74
C GLY A 174 -7.02 18.42 10.86
N ALA A 175 -7.24 19.72 10.66
CA ALA A 175 -8.31 20.20 9.78
C ALA A 175 -8.20 19.62 8.36
N ASN A 176 -9.33 19.36 7.71
CA ASN A 176 -9.39 18.79 6.34
C ASN A 176 -8.74 17.41 6.19
N THR A 177 -8.57 16.68 7.29
CA THR A 177 -8.08 15.30 7.29
C THR A 177 -8.98 14.41 8.12
N GLN A 178 -9.01 13.11 7.79
CA GLN A 178 -9.83 12.11 8.46
C GLN A 178 -9.00 10.92 8.91
N PRO A 179 -9.30 10.31 10.08
CA PRO A 179 -8.55 9.15 10.55
C PRO A 179 -8.79 7.95 9.64
N VAL A 180 -7.72 7.24 9.33
CA VAL A 180 -7.77 5.97 8.60
C VAL A 180 -7.06 4.89 9.42
N GLY A 181 -7.62 3.68 9.44
CA GLY A 181 -7.06 2.58 10.22
C GLY A 181 -5.59 2.32 9.88
N GLN A 182 -4.80 1.92 10.88
CA GLN A 182 -3.41 1.49 10.71
C GLN A 182 -3.28 -0.01 10.50
#